data_AF-C0FZM0-F1
#
_entry.id   AF-C0FZM0-F1
#
_cell.length_a   1.000
_cell.length_b   1.000
_cell.length_c   1.000
_cell.angle_alpha   90.00
_cell.angle_beta   90.00
_cell.angle_gamma   90.00
#
_symmetry.space_group_name_H-M   'P 1'
#
loop_
_entity.id
_entity.type
_entity.pdbx_description
1 polymer ?
#
loop_
_entity_poly.entity_id
_entity_poly.type
_entity_poly.pdbx_seq_one_letter_code
_entity_poly.pdbx_strand_id
1 'polypeptide(L)' 'MAQLGKGKLNYRCPSCFLRDLDIDMFYNKETGIYSCIRCQYRGTEEDVLEKNEMIRFRYKAMHDRITKFDFD' A
#
# COMPACT_ATOMS: atom_id res chain seq x y z
N MET A 1 -0.65 -23.00 -10.35
CA MET A 1 -0.66 -21.59 -9.89
C MET A 1 0.78 -21.18 -9.72
N ALA A 2 1.30 -20.26 -10.54
CA ALA A 2 2.64 -19.74 -10.35
C ALA A 2 2.71 -19.18 -8.92
N GLN A 3 3.47 -19.86 -8.05
CA GLN A 3 3.76 -19.40 -6.69
C GLN A 3 4.47 -18.07 -6.86
N LEU A 4 3.73 -16.96 -6.76
CA LEU A 4 4.38 -15.67 -6.58
C LEU A 4 5.12 -15.76 -5.25
N GLY A 5 6.43 -15.98 -5.32
CA GLY A 5 7.29 -16.06 -4.15
C GLY A 5 7.35 -14.70 -3.46
N LYS A 6 7.61 -14.69 -2.15
CA LYS A 6 8.01 -13.47 -1.44
C LYS A 6 9.37 -13.02 -2.00
N GLY A 7 9.31 -12.11 -2.97
CA GLY A 7 10.47 -11.54 -3.66
C GLY A 7 11.19 -10.46 -2.85
N LYS A 8 12.10 -9.75 -3.53
CA LYS A 8 12.96 -8.69 -2.99
C LYS A 8 12.09 -7.54 -2.45
N LEU A 9 12.11 -7.32 -1.13
CA LEU A 9 11.26 -6.40 -0.35
C LEU A 9 9.75 -6.59 -0.54
N ASN A 10 9.03 -6.84 0.57
CA ASN A 10 7.57 -6.87 0.54
C ASN A 10 7.04 -5.44 0.62
N TYR A 11 6.59 -4.88 -0.50
CA TYR A 11 5.83 -3.64 -0.49
C TYR A 11 4.41 -3.88 0.03
N ARG A 12 3.86 -2.88 0.71
CA ARG A 12 2.47 -2.86 1.15
C ARG A 12 1.57 -2.41 0.02
N CYS A 13 0.42 -3.05 -0.12
CA CYS A 13 -0.54 -2.65 -1.15
C CYS A 13 -1.11 -1.26 -0.83
N PRO A 14 -0.91 -0.24 -1.69
CA PRO A 14 -1.41 1.10 -1.42
C PRO A 14 -2.95 1.14 -1.36
N SER A 15 -3.63 0.40 -2.23
CA SER A 15 -5.10 0.36 -2.25
C SER A 15 -5.71 -0.30 -1.00
N CYS A 16 -5.06 -1.33 -0.44
CA CYS A 16 -5.49 -1.93 0.82
C CYS A 16 -5.13 -1.06 2.02
N PHE A 17 -3.98 -0.40 1.97
CA PHE A 17 -3.51 0.46 3.05
C PHE A 17 -4.42 1.69 3.24
N LEU A 18 -5.02 2.22 2.17
CA LEU A 18 -6.11 3.21 2.23
C LEU A 18 -7.37 2.74 2.98
N ARG A 19 -7.53 1.43 3.18
CA ARG A 19 -8.68 0.83 3.86
C ARG A 19 -8.29 0.22 5.21
N ASP A 20 -7.19 0.71 5.80
CA ASP A 20 -6.58 0.17 7.03
C ASP A 20 -6.23 -1.32 6.96
N LEU A 21 -6.07 -1.87 5.76
CA LEU A 21 -5.66 -3.26 5.54
C LEU A 21 -4.17 -3.31 5.17
N ASP A 22 -3.41 -3.94 6.06
CA ASP A 22 -1.97 -4.15 5.92
C ASP A 22 -1.69 -5.49 5.23
N ILE A 23 -1.42 -5.46 3.93
CA ILE A 23 -1.24 -6.66 3.11
C ILE A 23 0.02 -6.54 2.26
N ASP A 24 0.87 -7.56 2.36
CA ASP A 24 2.04 -7.75 1.52
C ASP A 24 1.65 -7.94 0.05
N MET A 25 2.38 -7.26 -0.83
CA MET A 25 2.29 -7.49 -2.27
C MET A 25 3.20 -8.63 -2.71
N PHE A 26 2.74 -9.33 -3.74
CA PHE A 26 3.48 -10.39 -4.41
C PHE A 26 4.21 -9.85 -5.63
N TYR A 27 5.51 -10.13 -5.73
CA TYR A 27 6.33 -9.70 -6.85
C TYR A 27 6.46 -10.79 -7.91
N ASN A 28 6.16 -10.44 -9.17
CA ASN A 28 6.46 -11.31 -10.31
C ASN A 28 7.77 -10.87 -10.97
N LYS A 29 8.79 -11.73 -10.92
CA LYS A 29 10.12 -11.49 -11.51
C LYS A 29 10.11 -11.41 -13.03
N GLU A 30 9.22 -12.13 -13.71
CA GLU A 30 9.16 -12.18 -15.17
C GLU A 30 8.61 -10.88 -15.75
N THR A 31 7.63 -10.29 -15.06
CA THR A 31 6.94 -9.08 -15.53
C THR A 31 7.40 -7.81 -14.81
N GLY A 32 8.11 -7.93 -13.69
CA GLY A 32 8.49 -6.80 -12.83
C GLY A 32 7.31 -6.13 -12.12
N ILE A 33 6.18 -6.82 -12.01
CA ILE A 33 4.92 -6.25 -11.49
C ILE A 33 4.67 -6.75 -10.07
N TYR A 34 4.29 -5.83 -9.21
CA TYR A 34 3.73 -6.12 -7.89
C TYR A 34 2.23 -6.32 -8.01
N SER A 35 1.71 -7.36 -7.35
CA SER A 35 0.30 -7.70 -7.35
C SER A 35 -0.22 -7.92 -5.93
N CYS A 36 -1.42 -7.41 -5.64
CA CYS A 36 -2.10 -7.63 -4.36
C CYS A 36 -3.12 -8.77 -4.49
N ILE A 37 -3.07 -9.75 -3.58
CA ILE A 37 -4.01 -10.87 -3.56
C ILE A 37 -5.43 -10.45 -3.18
N ARG A 38 -5.58 -9.36 -2.40
CA ARG A 38 -6.87 -8.97 -1.83
C ARG A 38 -7.71 -8.12 -2.77
N CYS A 39 -7.13 -7.06 -3.32
CA CYS A 39 -7.83 -6.08 -4.15
C CYS A 39 -7.50 -6.20 -5.64
N GLN A 40 -6.71 -7.19 -6.04
CA GLN A 40 -6.24 -7.40 -7.41
C GLN A 40 -5.45 -6.23 -8.02
N TYR A 41 -5.02 -5.27 -7.20
CA TYR A 41 -4.16 -4.17 -7.65
C TYR A 41 -2.86 -4.72 -8.25
N ARG A 42 -2.45 -4.16 -9.39
CA ARG A 42 -1.22 -4.49 -10.10
C ARG A 42 -0.52 -3.19 -10.47
N GLY A 43 0.77 -3.08 -10.18
CA GLY A 43 1.57 -1.88 -10.46
C GLY A 43 3.06 -2.18 -10.57
N THR A 44 3.79 -1.30 -11.25
CA THR A 44 5.26 -1.29 -11.23
C THR A 44 5.77 -0.81 -9.87
N GLU A 45 7.06 -0.97 -9.60
CA GLU A 45 7.68 -0.49 -8.37
C GLU A 45 7.47 1.02 -8.16
N GLU A 46 7.63 1.80 -9.23
CA GLU A 46 7.45 3.26 -9.24
C GLU A 46 6.02 3.66 -8.84
N ASP A 47 5.00 3.01 -9.43
CA ASP A 47 3.58 3.28 -9.12
C ASP A 47 3.25 2.92 -7.65
N VAL A 48 3.85 1.84 -7.13
CA VAL A 48 3.68 1.42 -5.74
C VAL A 48 4.29 2.43 -4.78
N LEU A 49 5.48 2.96 -5.09
CA LEU A 49 6.17 3.95 -4.27
C LEU A 49 5.43 5.30 -4.26
N GLU A 50 5.04 5.81 -5.43
CA GLU A 50 4.29 7.07 -5.56
C GLU A 50 2.97 7.03 -4.77
N LYS A 51 2.22 5.94 -4.91
CA LYS A 51 0.95 5.77 -4.18
C LYS A 51 1.15 5.61 -2.69
N ASN A 52 2.21 4.95 -2.25
CA ASN A 52 2.54 4.87 -0.82
C ASN A 52 2.89 6.25 -0.24
N GLU A 53 3.58 7.10 -0.99
CA GLU A 53 3.89 8.47 -0.58
C GLU A 53 2.63 9.34 -0.50
N MET A 54 1.72 9.24 -1.47
CA MET A 54 0.41 9.91 -1.41
C MET A 54 -0.40 9.51 -0.17
N ILE A 55 -0.34 8.24 0.23
CA ILE A 55 -1.03 7.76 1.43
C ILE A 55 -0.39 8.35 2.68
N ARG A 56 0.95 8.36 2.77
CA ARG A 56 1.65 9.03 3.88
C ARG A 56 1.28 10.51 3.99
N PHE A 57 1.08 11.19 2.87
CA PHE A 57 0.60 12.58 2.86
C PHE A 57 -0.84 12.71 3.38
N ARG A 58 -1.77 11.86 2.91
CA ARG A 58 -3.19 11.91 3.30
C ARG A 58 -3.44 11.52 4.76
N TYR A 59 -2.66 10.60 5.30
CA TYR A 59 -2.84 10.04 6.64
C TYR A 59 -1.83 10.61 7.66
N LYS A 60 -1.27 11.81 7.42
CA LYS A 60 -0.32 12.46 8.34
C LYS A 60 -0.82 12.55 9.78
N ALA A 61 -2.12 12.78 9.94
CA ALA A 61 -2.79 12.90 11.23
C ALA A 61 -3.51 11.61 11.66
N MET A 62 -3.29 10.47 11.01
CA MET A 62 -3.98 9.21 11.34
C MET A 62 -3.70 8.74 12.77
N HIS A 63 -2.54 9.10 13.32
CA HIS A 63 -2.18 8.83 14.71
C HIS A 63 -2.46 10.02 15.65
N ASP A 64 -2.88 11.17 15.11
CA ASP A 64 -3.19 12.34 15.90
C ASP A 64 -4.67 12.27 16.33
N ARG A 65 -4.88 12.03 17.63
CA ARG A 65 -6.22 12.12 18.22
C ARG A 65 -6.57 13.59 18.43
N ILE A 66 -7.47 14.11 17.61
CA ILE A 66 -8.05 15.45 17.82
C ILE A 66 -8.93 15.39 19.07
N THR A 67 -8.46 15.98 20.18
CA THR A 67 -9.16 15.97 21.48
C THR A 67 -9.99 17.23 21.76
N LYS A 68 -9.83 18.29 20.96
CA LYS A 68 -10.62 19.51 21.03
C LYS A 68 -11.11 19.86 19.63
N PHE A 69 -12.42 20.05 19.52
CA PHE A 69 -12.99 20.78 18.40
C PHE A 69 -13.22 22.19 18.92
N ASP A 70 -12.36 23.13 18.54
CA ASP A 70 -12.56 24.53 18.87
C ASP A 70 -13.69 25.04 17.97
N PHE A 71 -14.93 24.76 18.37
CA PHE A 71 -16.13 25.42 17.88
C PHE A 71 -16.34 26.66 18.75
N ASP A 72 -15.64 27.75 18.44
CA ASP A 72 -15.97 29.08 18.95
C ASP A 72 -17.21 29.65 18.22
#